data_AF-A0A3L7WSZ5-F1
#
_entry.id   AF-A0A3L7WSZ5-F1
#
_cell.length_a   1.000
_cell.length_b   1.000
_cell.length_c   1.000
_cell.angle_alpha   90.00
_cell.angle_beta   90.00
_cell.angle_gamma   90.00
#
_symmetry.space_group_name_H-M   'P 1'
#
loop_
_entity.id
_entity.type
_entity.pdbx_description
1 polymer ?
#
loop_
_entity_poly.entity_id
_entity_poly.type
_entity_poly.pdbx_seq_one_letter_code
_entity_poly.pdbx_strand_id
1 'polypeptide(L)'
;MRRSLLGVISFVVLMLCTPSFASAHGLVAGGSRVIEVDAGLHQLRIEAIVPTGAPTTLTVKILPHAALVGTGTVSVAARSSSGVRVAPQIVTIPAGLVPITVVDIPITAIGAWDIEVVVDDERRQPGSVLVPVLIQDAVVPVTTIPLFVGFGLMALVLGVQVLWVTAPAWVGMVSRTLMIVSLTFVLALGLVSAIPNIRLEWNTPTPQPMPFITQQTTLTDKDIRVQLYDGSTGLPVDDVVPHHNALMHTVCIDERNNALVHVHPARSAPGLYVLARAWIPAGTYACSIETERINSGSNITSFDLTIPGTATRFPSPGSLDVPQAIDGYEVRVQAQQNIVAGVPVSLNVSILRGGEPIDGIQPWLGMRGHLIVRSTDTQLYGHVHAVGTMDEAFQPAIQPGNTVTFVYA
;
A
#
# COMPACT_ATOMS: atom_id res chain seq x y z
N MET A 1 -21.85 46.85 6.86
CA MET A 1 -22.02 45.68 5.96
C MET A 1 -20.83 45.42 5.03
N ARG A 2 -20.10 46.41 4.50
CA ARG A 2 -18.98 46.16 3.56
C ARG A 2 -17.68 45.57 4.18
N ARG A 3 -17.35 45.88 5.44
CA ARG A 3 -16.11 45.40 6.08
C ARG A 3 -16.17 43.93 6.55
N SER A 4 -17.35 43.45 6.92
CA SER A 4 -17.57 42.06 7.31
C SER A 4 -17.59 41.10 6.11
N LEU A 5 -18.03 41.57 4.94
CA LEU A 5 -18.04 40.77 3.71
C LEU A 5 -16.63 40.52 3.17
N LEU A 6 -15.73 41.50 3.25
CA LEU A 6 -14.32 41.33 2.84
C LEU A 6 -13.57 40.34 3.73
N GLY A 7 -13.83 40.33 5.04
CA GLY A 7 -13.22 39.38 5.97
C GLY A 7 -13.62 37.92 5.68
N VAL A 8 -14.89 37.69 5.33
CA VAL A 8 -15.40 36.37 4.96
C VAL A 8 -14.82 35.91 3.62
N ILE A 9 -14.71 36.79 2.63
CA ILE A 9 -14.15 36.44 1.31
C ILE A 9 -12.65 36.12 1.40
N SER A 10 -11.86 36.89 2.17
CA SER A 10 -10.44 36.58 2.36
C SER A 10 -10.21 35.27 3.11
N PHE A 11 -11.09 34.89 4.04
CA PHE A 11 -11.02 33.61 4.75
C PHE A 11 -11.34 32.41 3.83
N VAL A 12 -12.32 32.56 2.93
CA VAL A 12 -12.68 31.54 1.92
C VAL A 12 -11.58 31.36 0.87
N VAL A 13 -10.94 32.44 0.42
CA VAL A 13 -9.81 32.37 -0.54
C VAL A 13 -8.58 31.71 0.08
N LEU A 14 -8.30 31.92 1.38
CA LEU A 14 -7.22 31.22 2.08
C LEU A 14 -7.48 29.71 2.23
N MET A 15 -8.75 29.28 2.34
CA MET A 15 -9.12 27.86 2.40
C MET A 15 -8.93 27.14 1.07
N LEU A 16 -9.18 27.82 -0.06
CA LEU A 16 -9.05 27.26 -1.40
C LEU A 16 -7.58 27.10 -1.87
N CYS A 17 -6.62 27.68 -1.14
CA CYS A 17 -5.19 27.63 -1.48
C CYS A 17 -4.36 26.77 -0.50
N THR A 18 -4.97 25.80 0.18
CA THR A 18 -4.21 24.86 1.00
C THR A 18 -3.48 23.85 0.12
N PRO A 19 -2.15 23.66 0.27
CA PRO A 19 -1.43 22.63 -0.47
C PRO A 19 -1.95 21.24 -0.05
N SER A 20 -2.24 20.41 -1.03
CA SER A 20 -2.54 18.99 -0.83
C SER A 20 -1.28 18.31 -0.29
N PHE A 21 -1.24 18.01 1.01
CA PHE A 21 -0.15 17.24 1.60
C PHE A 21 -0.27 15.79 1.15
N ALA A 22 0.85 15.22 0.67
CA ALA A 22 0.95 13.81 0.31
C ALA A 22 0.68 12.92 1.52
N SER A 23 -0.18 11.93 1.35
CA SER A 23 -0.45 10.90 2.36
C SER A 23 0.79 10.02 2.51
N ALA A 24 1.51 10.17 3.61
CA ALA A 24 2.56 9.22 3.98
C ALA A 24 1.88 7.93 4.43
N HIS A 25 2.19 6.82 3.74
CA HIS A 25 1.63 5.51 4.05
C HIS A 25 2.25 4.96 5.35
N GLY A 26 1.40 4.49 6.26
CA GLY A 26 1.81 3.94 7.55
C GLY A 26 0.57 3.63 8.37
N LEU A 27 0.41 2.35 8.74
CA LEU A 27 -0.78 1.71 9.34
C LEU A 27 -1.84 2.67 9.93
N VAL A 28 -2.78 3.12 9.09
CA VAL A 28 -4.04 3.71 9.57
C VAL A 28 -4.95 2.54 9.97
N ALA A 29 -5.49 2.59 11.19
CA ALA A 29 -6.46 1.61 11.65
C ALA A 29 -7.75 1.66 10.81
N GLY A 30 -8.22 0.47 10.44
CA GLY A 30 -9.40 0.31 9.59
C GLY A 30 -9.13 0.55 8.10
N GLY A 31 -10.02 0.01 7.27
CA GLY A 31 -10.02 0.18 5.82
C GLY A 31 -9.50 -1.03 5.06
N SER A 32 -9.46 -0.90 3.74
CA SER A 32 -8.97 -1.93 2.83
C SER A 32 -7.46 -1.82 2.65
N ARG A 33 -6.77 -2.96 2.66
CA ARG A 33 -5.35 -3.06 2.32
C ARG A 33 -5.18 -4.16 1.28
N VAL A 34 -4.66 -3.78 0.12
CA VAL A 34 -4.31 -4.72 -0.94
C VAL A 34 -2.81 -4.99 -0.86
N ILE A 35 -2.45 -6.26 -0.89
CA ILE A 35 -1.08 -6.71 -1.10
C ILE A 35 -1.02 -7.71 -2.25
N GLU A 36 0.13 -7.79 -2.88
CA GLU A 36 0.52 -8.76 -3.88
C GLU A 36 1.82 -9.41 -3.41
N VAL A 37 1.88 -10.74 -3.54
CA VAL A 37 2.92 -11.55 -2.93
C VAL A 37 3.16 -12.83 -3.70
N ASP A 38 4.42 -13.28 -3.71
CA ASP A 38 4.84 -14.58 -4.21
C ASP A 38 4.84 -15.62 -3.07
N ALA A 39 3.67 -16.20 -2.80
CA ALA A 39 3.50 -17.26 -1.81
C ALA A 39 3.89 -18.61 -2.42
N GLY A 40 5.11 -19.09 -2.16
CA GLY A 40 5.62 -20.28 -2.84
C GLY A 40 5.74 -20.01 -4.33
N LEU A 41 5.06 -20.77 -5.19
CA LEU A 41 4.98 -20.53 -6.64
C LEU A 41 3.65 -19.88 -7.06
N HIS A 42 2.90 -19.34 -6.10
CA HIS A 42 1.61 -18.71 -6.34
C HIS A 42 1.74 -17.21 -6.19
N GLN A 43 1.50 -16.49 -7.29
CA GLN A 43 1.33 -15.04 -7.27
C GLN A 43 -0.09 -14.73 -6.82
N LEU A 44 -0.23 -14.12 -5.65
CA LEU A 44 -1.51 -13.84 -5.03
C LEU A 44 -1.68 -12.34 -4.86
N ARG A 45 -2.87 -11.84 -5.16
CA ARG A 45 -3.37 -10.56 -4.67
C ARG A 45 -4.32 -10.83 -3.50
N ILE A 46 -4.11 -10.16 -2.38
CA ILE A 46 -4.85 -10.35 -1.14
C ILE A 46 -5.35 -8.97 -0.67
N GLU A 47 -6.65 -8.83 -0.45
CA GLU A 47 -7.25 -7.69 0.22
C GLU A 47 -7.68 -8.07 1.63
N ALA A 48 -7.18 -7.36 2.63
CA ALA A 48 -7.69 -7.43 3.99
C ALA A 48 -8.54 -6.18 4.26
N ILE A 49 -9.84 -6.36 4.47
CA ILE A 49 -10.76 -5.31 4.91
C ILE A 49 -10.76 -5.31 6.43
N VAL A 50 -9.91 -4.47 7.00
CA VAL A 50 -9.67 -4.41 8.43
C VAL A 50 -10.79 -3.60 9.10
N PRO A 51 -11.52 -4.19 10.06
CA PRO A 51 -12.58 -3.51 10.78
C PRO A 51 -12.01 -2.57 11.86
N THR A 52 -12.85 -1.69 12.39
CA THR A 52 -12.54 -0.90 13.59
C THR A 52 -13.25 -1.51 14.81
N GLY A 53 -12.49 -1.68 15.90
CA GLY A 53 -12.94 -2.33 17.13
C GLY A 53 -13.08 -3.86 17.04
N ALA A 54 -13.45 -4.48 18.16
CA ALA A 54 -13.75 -5.89 18.27
C ALA A 54 -14.75 -6.13 19.43
N PRO A 55 -15.59 -7.19 19.41
CA PRO A 55 -15.63 -8.29 18.44
C PRO A 55 -16.32 -7.91 17.12
N THR A 56 -15.83 -8.43 16.00
CA THR A 56 -16.31 -8.12 14.65
C THR A 56 -15.78 -9.15 13.62
N THR A 57 -16.04 -8.96 12.33
CA THR A 57 -15.52 -9.78 11.25
C THR A 57 -14.52 -9.01 10.40
N LEU A 58 -13.38 -9.63 10.10
CA LEU A 58 -12.42 -9.17 9.10
C LEU A 58 -12.65 -9.96 7.81
N THR A 59 -12.84 -9.27 6.70
CA THR A 59 -13.03 -9.91 5.40
C THR A 59 -11.71 -9.96 4.64
N VAL A 60 -11.35 -11.14 4.15
CA VAL A 60 -10.17 -11.37 3.30
C VAL A 60 -10.62 -11.76 1.90
N LYS A 61 -10.17 -11.05 0.88
CA LYS A 61 -10.33 -11.45 -0.52
C LYS A 61 -9.00 -11.91 -1.10
N ILE A 62 -9.01 -12.99 -1.85
CA ILE A 62 -7.81 -13.60 -2.43
C ILE A 62 -8.06 -13.85 -3.90
N LEU A 63 -7.15 -13.38 -4.74
CA LEU A 63 -7.16 -13.55 -6.18
C LEU A 63 -5.78 -14.06 -6.64
N PRO A 64 -5.69 -15.31 -7.13
CA PRO A 64 -4.50 -15.77 -7.83
C PRO A 64 -4.31 -15.02 -9.15
N HIS A 65 -3.09 -14.70 -9.54
CA HIS A 65 -2.82 -14.07 -10.85
C HIS A 65 -2.88 -15.06 -12.02
N ALA A 66 -2.68 -16.35 -11.74
CA ALA A 66 -2.81 -17.43 -12.70
C ALA A 66 -3.74 -18.52 -12.16
N ALA A 67 -4.38 -19.26 -13.06
CA ALA A 67 -5.17 -20.42 -12.69
C ALA A 67 -4.34 -21.43 -11.89
N LEU A 68 -5.00 -22.02 -10.89
CA LEU A 68 -4.41 -23.13 -10.14
C LEU A 68 -4.28 -24.36 -11.03
N VAL A 69 -3.27 -25.19 -10.75
CA VAL A 69 -3.04 -26.42 -11.50
C VAL A 69 -3.90 -27.53 -10.92
N GLY A 70 -4.89 -27.99 -11.69
CA GLY A 70 -5.86 -28.97 -11.19
C GLY A 70 -6.79 -28.34 -10.15
N THR A 71 -7.36 -29.15 -9.27
CA THR A 71 -8.20 -28.65 -8.18
C THR A 71 -7.30 -28.10 -7.07
N GLY A 72 -7.51 -26.85 -6.68
CA GLY A 72 -6.72 -26.21 -5.63
C GLY A 72 -7.54 -25.96 -4.37
N THR A 73 -6.86 -25.60 -3.29
CA THR A 73 -7.49 -25.13 -2.05
C THR A 73 -6.86 -23.83 -1.60
N VAL A 74 -7.69 -22.98 -1.00
CA VAL A 74 -7.26 -21.78 -0.30
C VAL A 74 -7.73 -21.93 1.15
N SER A 75 -6.80 -21.92 2.08
CA SER A 75 -7.07 -21.94 3.51
C SER A 75 -6.72 -20.59 4.10
N VAL A 76 -7.64 -20.04 4.90
CA VAL A 76 -7.42 -18.78 5.62
C VAL A 76 -7.63 -19.00 7.11
N ALA A 77 -6.60 -18.70 7.90
CA ALA A 77 -6.63 -18.75 9.36
C ALA A 77 -6.17 -17.42 9.94
N ALA A 78 -6.34 -17.23 11.25
CA ALA A 78 -5.85 -16.05 11.93
C ALA A 78 -5.30 -16.36 13.31
N ARG A 79 -4.31 -15.59 13.74
CA ARG A 79 -3.71 -15.69 15.07
C ARG A 79 -3.43 -14.29 15.62
N SER A 80 -3.89 -14.01 16.83
CA SER A 80 -3.56 -12.77 17.53
C SER A 80 -2.19 -12.84 18.19
N SER A 81 -1.57 -11.69 18.43
CA SER A 81 -0.36 -11.57 19.25
C SER A 81 -0.57 -12.03 20.70
N SER A 82 -1.81 -11.98 21.20
CA SER A 82 -2.21 -12.51 22.51
C SER A 82 -2.42 -14.04 22.54
N GLY A 83 -2.23 -14.72 21.40
CA GLY A 83 -2.30 -16.18 21.29
C GLY A 83 -3.68 -16.75 20.95
N VAL A 84 -4.70 -15.90 20.72
CA VAL A 84 -6.01 -16.32 20.23
C VAL A 84 -5.84 -16.85 18.80
N ARG A 85 -6.52 -17.96 18.48
CA ARG A 85 -6.47 -18.58 17.15
C ARG A 85 -7.87 -18.74 16.59
N VAL A 86 -8.01 -18.47 15.30
CA VAL A 86 -9.19 -18.78 14.50
C VAL A 86 -8.85 -19.97 13.63
N ALA A 87 -9.71 -20.99 13.67
CA ALA A 87 -9.52 -22.20 12.88
C ALA A 87 -9.50 -21.88 11.36
N PRO A 88 -8.72 -22.64 10.57
CA PRO A 88 -8.65 -22.44 9.13
C PRO A 88 -10.01 -22.66 8.47
N GLN A 89 -10.42 -21.72 7.64
CA GLN A 89 -11.54 -21.86 6.70
C GLN A 89 -10.97 -22.23 5.33
N ILE A 90 -11.41 -23.36 4.79
CA ILE A 90 -10.87 -23.92 3.54
C ILE A 90 -11.91 -23.77 2.43
N VAL A 91 -11.50 -23.17 1.32
CA VAL A 91 -12.29 -23.03 0.10
C VAL A 91 -11.63 -23.86 -1.01
N THR A 92 -12.40 -24.74 -1.65
CA THR A 92 -11.93 -25.52 -2.80
C THR A 92 -12.19 -24.76 -4.09
N ILE A 93 -11.16 -24.68 -4.95
CA ILE A 93 -11.21 -23.99 -6.23
C ILE A 93 -11.14 -25.03 -7.35
N PRO A 94 -12.19 -25.12 -8.21
CA PRO A 94 -12.17 -26.01 -9.37
C PRO A 94 -11.05 -25.68 -10.37
N ALA A 95 -10.58 -26.70 -11.08
CA ALA A 95 -9.51 -26.56 -12.05
C ALA A 95 -9.80 -25.54 -13.16
N GLY A 96 -8.79 -24.74 -13.51
CA GLY A 96 -8.84 -23.77 -14.60
C GLY A 96 -9.59 -22.48 -14.28
N LEU A 97 -10.08 -22.30 -13.04
CA LEU A 97 -10.70 -21.06 -12.60
C LEU A 97 -9.70 -20.14 -11.89
N VAL A 98 -9.95 -18.85 -11.98
CA VAL A 98 -9.26 -17.79 -11.24
C VAL A 98 -10.30 -17.02 -10.41
N PRO A 99 -10.97 -17.65 -9.42
CA PRO A 99 -12.03 -16.98 -8.68
C PRO A 99 -11.45 -16.01 -7.66
N ILE A 100 -12.20 -14.93 -7.39
CA ILE A 100 -12.01 -14.20 -6.15
C ILE A 100 -12.59 -15.05 -5.03
N THR A 101 -11.73 -15.48 -4.11
CA THR A 101 -12.12 -16.18 -2.89
C THR A 101 -12.34 -15.14 -1.80
N VAL A 102 -13.50 -15.17 -1.14
CA VAL A 102 -13.83 -14.26 -0.03
C VAL A 102 -14.04 -15.08 1.23
N VAL A 103 -13.36 -14.72 2.31
CA VAL A 103 -13.42 -15.41 3.59
C VAL A 103 -13.62 -14.39 4.71
N ASP A 104 -14.62 -14.61 5.56
CA ASP A 104 -14.87 -13.77 6.73
C ASP A 104 -14.31 -14.43 8.00
N ILE A 105 -13.42 -13.73 8.67
CA ILE A 105 -12.70 -14.21 9.85
C ILE A 105 -13.28 -13.52 11.10
N PRO A 106 -13.78 -14.28 12.09
CA PRO A 106 -14.20 -13.70 13.36
C PRO A 106 -12.98 -13.17 14.13
N ILE A 107 -13.01 -11.88 14.45
CA ILE A 107 -12.04 -11.20 15.30
C ILE A 107 -12.68 -10.97 16.66
N THR A 108 -12.08 -11.53 17.70
CA THR A 108 -12.62 -11.47 19.06
C THR A 108 -12.03 -10.36 19.92
N ALA A 109 -10.90 -9.78 19.50
CA ALA A 109 -10.17 -8.79 20.29
C ALA A 109 -9.39 -7.82 19.37
N ILE A 110 -9.21 -6.60 19.87
CA ILE A 110 -8.29 -5.62 19.29
C ILE A 110 -6.83 -6.08 19.47
N GLY A 111 -5.93 -5.50 18.68
CA GLY A 111 -4.50 -5.79 18.71
C GLY A 111 -3.95 -6.24 17.35
N ALA A 112 -2.73 -6.73 17.36
CA ALA A 112 -2.06 -7.26 16.18
C ALA A 112 -2.51 -8.70 15.90
N TRP A 113 -2.76 -8.99 14.64
CA TRP A 113 -3.14 -10.30 14.14
C TRP A 113 -2.30 -10.64 12.90
N ASP A 114 -1.92 -11.90 12.79
CA ASP A 114 -1.42 -12.49 11.55
C ASP A 114 -2.58 -13.24 10.90
N ILE A 115 -2.92 -12.86 9.66
CA ILE A 115 -3.82 -13.62 8.80
C ILE A 115 -2.96 -14.57 7.96
N GLU A 116 -3.12 -15.86 8.17
CA GLU A 116 -2.40 -16.89 7.42
C GLU A 116 -3.23 -17.28 6.21
N VAL A 117 -2.67 -17.10 5.03
CA VAL A 117 -3.25 -17.55 3.76
C VAL A 117 -2.35 -18.64 3.21
N VAL A 118 -2.92 -19.83 3.02
CA VAL A 118 -2.25 -20.98 2.40
C VAL A 118 -2.98 -21.33 1.12
N VAL A 119 -2.23 -21.47 0.02
CA VAL A 119 -2.73 -21.89 -1.27
C VAL A 119 -2.01 -23.17 -1.66
N ASP A 120 -2.79 -24.18 -2.02
CA ASP A 120 -2.29 -25.48 -2.44
C ASP A 120 -2.95 -25.89 -3.75
N ASP A 121 -2.19 -26.52 -4.64
CA ASP A 121 -2.69 -27.09 -5.89
C ASP A 121 -2.01 -28.43 -6.17
N GLU A 122 -2.53 -29.20 -7.14
CA GLU A 122 -2.10 -30.60 -7.32
C GLU A 122 -0.64 -30.78 -7.75
N ARG A 123 0.03 -29.72 -8.23
CA ARG A 123 1.37 -29.84 -8.85
C ARG A 123 2.42 -28.91 -8.28
N ARG A 124 2.03 -27.76 -7.73
CA ARG A 124 2.94 -26.82 -7.09
C ARG A 124 3.08 -27.20 -5.62
N GLN A 125 4.18 -26.79 -4.99
CA GLN A 125 4.28 -26.89 -3.54
C GLN A 125 3.35 -25.87 -2.89
N PRO A 126 2.73 -26.20 -1.73
CA PRO A 126 1.89 -25.27 -1.01
C PRO A 126 2.62 -23.94 -0.78
N GLY A 127 1.97 -22.84 -1.14
CA GLY A 127 2.39 -21.48 -0.86
C GLY A 127 1.71 -20.95 0.40
N SER A 128 2.44 -20.23 1.25
CA SER A 128 1.87 -19.60 2.44
C SER A 128 2.37 -18.17 2.62
N VAL A 129 1.51 -17.30 3.14
CA VAL A 129 1.86 -15.93 3.53
C VAL A 129 1.15 -15.55 4.82
N LEU A 130 1.84 -14.81 5.69
CA LEU A 130 1.26 -14.14 6.85
C LEU A 130 1.06 -12.66 6.55
N VAL A 131 -0.19 -12.21 6.52
CA VAL A 131 -0.57 -10.81 6.34
C VAL A 131 -0.76 -10.16 7.72
N PRO A 132 0.12 -9.24 8.14
CA PRO A 132 -0.01 -8.56 9.41
C PRO A 132 -1.15 -7.52 9.33
N VAL A 133 -2.06 -7.56 10.30
CA VAL A 133 -3.15 -6.59 10.44
C VAL A 133 -3.22 -6.08 11.86
N LEU A 134 -3.47 -4.78 12.01
CA LEU A 134 -3.63 -4.12 13.31
C LEU A 134 -5.08 -3.66 13.47
N ILE A 135 -5.76 -4.22 14.46
CA ILE A 135 -7.16 -3.89 14.77
C ILE A 135 -7.16 -2.97 15.98
N GLN A 136 -7.68 -1.76 15.81
CA GLN A 136 -7.77 -0.77 16.88
C GLN A 136 -9.21 -0.31 17.02
N ASP A 137 -9.57 0.18 18.20
CA ASP A 137 -10.85 0.83 18.39
C ASP A 137 -10.96 2.08 17.53
N ALA A 138 -12.19 2.39 17.11
CA ALA A 138 -12.48 3.66 16.50
C ALA A 138 -12.21 4.76 17.54
N VAL A 139 -11.09 5.47 17.39
CA VAL A 139 -10.80 6.65 18.21
C VAL A 139 -11.74 7.75 17.74
N VAL A 140 -12.85 7.92 18.44
CA VAL A 140 -13.74 9.06 18.24
C VAL A 140 -12.94 10.32 18.60
N PRO A 141 -12.75 11.28 17.67
CA PRO A 141 -12.06 12.52 17.99
C PRO A 141 -12.65 13.18 19.24
N VAL A 142 -11.80 13.71 20.11
CA VAL A 142 -12.25 14.40 21.34
C VAL A 142 -13.17 15.59 21.03
N THR A 143 -13.13 16.10 19.80
CA THR A 143 -14.00 17.17 19.28
C THR A 143 -15.40 16.70 18.93
N THR A 144 -15.64 15.39 18.74
CA THR A 144 -16.93 14.85 18.31
C THR A 144 -18.03 15.07 19.34
N ILE A 145 -17.78 14.81 20.63
CA ILE A 145 -18.79 15.04 21.69
C ILE A 145 -19.16 16.54 21.78
N PRO A 146 -18.21 17.49 21.90
CA PRO A 146 -18.51 18.93 21.84
C PRO A 146 -19.25 19.36 20.56
N LEU A 147 -18.92 18.76 19.41
CA LEU A 147 -19.58 19.06 18.14
C LEU A 147 -21.06 18.66 18.17
N PHE A 148 -21.39 17.47 18.67
CA PHE A 148 -22.78 17.03 18.85
C PHE A 148 -23.53 17.88 19.87
N VAL A 149 -22.89 18.29 20.96
CA VAL A 149 -23.48 19.24 21.93
C VAL A 149 -23.79 20.57 21.25
N GLY A 150 -22.87 21.10 20.43
CA GLY A 150 -23.09 22.31 19.65
C GLY A 150 -24.27 22.21 18.69
N PHE A 151 -24.39 21.10 17.95
CA PHE A 151 -25.55 20.84 17.09
C PHE A 151 -26.86 20.73 17.89
N GLY A 152 -26.84 20.06 19.05
CA GLY A 152 -28.00 19.94 19.94
C GLY A 152 -28.49 21.30 20.47
N LEU A 153 -27.56 22.17 20.89
CA LEU A 153 -27.88 23.55 21.30
C LEU A 153 -28.46 24.36 20.13
N MET A 154 -27.90 24.22 18.94
CA MET A 154 -28.39 24.90 17.75
C MET A 154 -29.83 24.47 17.42
N ALA A 155 -30.11 23.16 17.44
CA ALA A 155 -31.44 22.62 17.21
C ALA A 155 -32.45 23.09 18.28
N LEU A 156 -32.06 23.14 19.55
CA LEU A 156 -32.91 23.63 20.64
C LEU A 156 -33.23 25.12 20.46
N VAL A 157 -32.23 25.95 20.14
CA VAL A 157 -32.41 27.39 19.92
C VAL A 157 -33.29 27.65 18.69
N LEU A 158 -33.15 26.88 17.61
CA LEU A 158 -34.06 26.93 16.46
C LEU A 158 -35.47 26.53 16.85
N GLY A 159 -35.63 25.46 17.63
CA GLY A 159 -36.93 24.99 18.12
C GLY A 159 -37.67 26.08 18.90
N VAL A 160 -36.99 26.79 19.80
CA VAL A 160 -37.58 27.92 20.54
C VAL A 160 -38.05 29.02 19.60
N GLN A 161 -37.26 29.36 18.57
CA GLN A 161 -37.62 30.42 17.61
C GLN A 161 -38.81 30.04 16.72
N VAL A 162 -38.89 28.78 16.29
CA VAL A 162 -39.94 28.30 15.39
C VAL A 162 -41.24 28.05 16.16
N LEU A 163 -41.17 27.47 17.36
CA LEU A 163 -42.35 27.05 18.13
C LEU A 163 -42.94 28.18 18.97
N TRP A 164 -42.12 29.14 19.43
CA TRP A 164 -42.58 30.23 20.30
C TRP A 164 -42.62 31.57 19.56
N VAL A 165 -43.47 31.66 18.55
CA VAL A 165 -43.58 32.82 17.65
C VAL A 165 -43.97 34.12 18.39
N THR A 166 -44.64 34.00 19.54
CA THR A 166 -45.06 35.13 20.40
C THR A 166 -44.05 35.48 21.50
N ALA A 167 -42.83 34.95 21.45
CA ALA A 167 -41.83 35.18 22.47
C ALA A 167 -41.50 36.69 22.64
N PRO A 168 -41.27 37.17 23.87
CA PRO A 168 -40.85 38.53 24.12
C PRO A 168 -39.57 38.90 23.35
N ALA A 169 -39.41 40.17 22.99
CA ALA A 169 -38.28 40.66 22.19
C ALA A 169 -36.90 40.31 22.78
N TRP A 170 -36.79 40.27 24.12
CA TRP A 170 -35.56 39.88 24.80
C TRP A 170 -35.20 38.40 24.58
N VAL A 171 -36.20 37.51 24.49
CA VAL A 171 -35.99 36.08 24.18
C VAL A 171 -35.44 35.94 22.76
N GLY A 172 -36.01 36.68 21.79
CA GLY A 172 -35.52 36.69 20.42
C GLY A 172 -34.11 37.28 20.28
N MET A 173 -33.70 38.20 21.15
CA MET A 173 -32.32 38.71 21.20
C MET A 173 -31.36 37.65 21.73
N VAL A 174 -31.68 37.03 22.86
CA VAL A 174 -30.87 35.97 23.48
C VAL A 174 -30.73 34.76 22.56
N SER A 175 -31.83 34.32 21.93
CA SER A 175 -31.82 33.17 21.02
C SER A 175 -30.96 33.41 19.78
N ARG A 176 -30.96 34.63 19.21
CA ARG A 176 -30.09 34.99 18.08
C ARG A 176 -28.62 35.01 18.45
N THR A 177 -28.27 35.54 19.64
CA THR A 177 -26.89 35.51 20.12
C THR A 177 -26.43 34.08 20.39
N LEU A 178 -27.25 33.26 21.05
CA LEU A 178 -26.94 31.84 21.29
C LEU A 178 -26.79 31.04 19.98
N MET A 179 -27.60 31.36 18.96
CA MET A 179 -27.48 30.79 17.62
C MET A 179 -26.11 31.10 17.01
N ILE A 180 -25.70 32.38 17.03
CA ILE A 180 -24.40 32.81 16.48
C ILE A 180 -23.25 32.14 17.22
N VAL A 181 -23.30 32.07 18.56
CA VAL A 181 -22.26 31.42 19.37
C VAL A 181 -22.19 29.93 19.07
N SER A 182 -23.32 29.23 19.04
CA SER A 182 -23.37 27.79 18.77
C SER A 182 -22.90 27.46 17.37
N LEU A 183 -23.34 28.23 16.36
CA LEU A 183 -22.88 28.10 14.98
C LEU A 183 -21.38 28.36 14.86
N THR A 184 -20.87 29.42 15.49
CA THR A 184 -19.42 29.72 15.49
C THR A 184 -18.62 28.58 16.11
N PHE A 185 -19.10 28.02 17.21
CA PHE A 185 -18.47 26.89 17.90
C PHE A 185 -18.46 25.62 17.05
N VAL A 186 -19.61 25.27 16.45
CA VAL A 186 -19.75 24.12 15.53
C VAL A 186 -18.87 24.29 14.29
N LEU A 187 -18.84 25.48 13.69
CA LEU A 187 -17.99 25.77 12.54
C LEU A 187 -16.51 25.68 12.92
N ALA A 188 -16.09 26.24 14.05
CA ALA A 188 -14.70 26.19 14.50
C ALA A 188 -14.25 24.75 14.79
N LEU A 189 -15.04 23.96 15.54
CA LEU A 189 -14.73 22.56 15.81
C LEU A 189 -14.81 21.69 14.54
N GLY A 190 -15.81 21.94 13.69
CA GLY A 190 -15.95 21.31 12.39
C GLY A 190 -14.72 21.56 11.52
N LEU A 191 -14.22 22.79 11.48
CA LEU A 191 -12.99 23.16 10.78
C LEU A 191 -11.78 22.41 11.33
N VAL A 192 -11.60 22.39 12.66
CA VAL A 192 -10.51 21.66 13.30
C VAL A 192 -10.61 20.16 13.02
N SER A 193 -11.83 19.59 12.98
CA SER A 193 -12.05 18.18 12.65
C SER A 193 -11.86 17.83 11.18
N ALA A 194 -12.09 18.80 10.27
CA ALA A 194 -11.92 18.65 8.82
C ALA A 194 -10.46 18.76 8.38
N ILE A 195 -9.55 19.16 9.29
CA ILE A 195 -8.11 19.18 9.05
C ILE A 195 -7.54 17.93 9.75
N PRO A 196 -7.38 16.78 9.06
CA PRO A 196 -6.99 15.51 9.67
C PRO A 196 -5.61 15.54 10.38
N ASN A 197 -4.81 16.59 10.12
CA ASN A 197 -3.45 16.73 10.62
C ASN A 197 -3.31 17.65 11.83
N ILE A 198 -4.37 18.31 12.32
CA ILE A 198 -4.36 18.93 13.67
C ILE A 198 -4.75 17.83 14.67
N ARG A 199 -4.00 16.74 14.68
CA ARG A 199 -3.95 15.89 15.85
C ARG A 199 -3.02 16.59 16.83
N LEU A 200 -3.60 17.31 17.78
CA LEU A 200 -2.90 17.65 19.02
C LEU A 200 -2.71 16.33 19.80
N GLU A 201 -1.90 15.43 19.26
CA GLU A 201 -1.42 14.27 19.99
C GLU A 201 -0.38 14.79 20.98
N TRP A 202 -0.85 15.11 22.19
CA TRP A 202 -0.01 15.58 23.28
C TRP A 202 1.04 14.56 23.74
N ASN A 203 1.07 13.35 23.14
CA ASN A 203 1.84 12.20 23.58
C ASN A 203 2.27 11.25 22.44
N THR A 204 2.37 11.68 21.17
CA THR A 204 3.13 10.84 20.23
C THR A 204 4.59 10.91 20.65
N PRO A 205 5.24 9.78 21.01
CA PRO A 205 6.69 9.77 21.04
C PRO A 205 7.14 10.32 19.70
N THR A 206 8.09 11.26 19.69
CA THR A 206 8.75 11.66 18.44
C THR A 206 9.12 10.37 17.72
N PRO A 207 8.64 10.13 16.48
CA PRO A 207 9.03 8.96 15.72
C PRO A 207 10.55 8.94 15.71
N GLN A 208 11.14 8.00 16.45
CA GLN A 208 12.56 7.80 16.36
C GLN A 208 12.77 7.28 14.95
N PRO A 209 13.62 7.91 14.13
CA PRO A 209 13.95 7.32 12.85
C PRO A 209 14.42 5.90 13.13
N MET A 210 13.84 4.92 12.42
CA MET A 210 14.23 3.50 12.54
C MET A 210 14.99 3.04 11.28
N PRO A 211 16.02 3.77 10.82
CA PRO A 211 16.48 3.68 9.43
C PRO A 211 17.42 2.51 9.17
N PHE A 212 17.83 1.77 10.20
CA PHE A 212 18.83 0.72 10.03
C PHE A 212 18.15 -0.63 10.06
N ILE A 213 17.99 -1.23 8.90
CA ILE A 213 17.68 -2.65 8.74
C ILE A 213 19.00 -3.37 8.43
N THR A 214 19.28 -4.43 9.19
CA THR A 214 20.28 -5.42 8.82
C THR A 214 19.56 -6.63 8.25
N GLN A 215 20.16 -7.25 7.23
CA GLN A 215 19.58 -8.36 6.50
C GLN A 215 20.50 -9.58 6.62
N GLN A 216 19.89 -10.76 6.76
CA GLN A 216 20.57 -12.04 6.57
C GLN A 216 19.81 -12.87 5.53
N THR A 217 20.51 -13.35 4.50
CA THR A 217 19.93 -14.26 3.50
C THR A 217 20.43 -15.68 3.70
N THR A 218 19.54 -16.65 3.56
CA THR A 218 19.89 -18.07 3.48
C THR A 218 19.27 -18.68 2.24
N LEU A 219 20.08 -19.36 1.43
CA LEU A 219 19.61 -20.15 0.30
C LEU A 219 19.50 -21.62 0.71
N THR A 220 18.39 -22.27 0.37
CA THR A 220 18.20 -23.72 0.49
C THR A 220 17.88 -24.31 -0.89
N ASP A 221 17.72 -25.63 -0.97
CA ASP A 221 17.33 -26.31 -2.21
C ASP A 221 15.94 -25.88 -2.72
N LYS A 222 15.07 -25.39 -1.83
CA LYS A 222 13.68 -25.07 -2.13
C LYS A 222 13.36 -23.59 -2.07
N ASP A 223 14.01 -22.86 -1.18
CA ASP A 223 13.65 -21.49 -0.84
C ASP A 223 14.87 -20.57 -0.66
N ILE A 224 14.60 -19.27 -0.76
CA ILE A 224 15.47 -18.18 -0.35
C ILE A 224 14.78 -17.51 0.82
N ARG A 225 15.49 -17.40 1.93
CA ARG A 225 14.97 -16.82 3.18
C ARG A 225 15.70 -15.52 3.45
N VAL A 226 14.95 -14.46 3.71
CA VAL A 226 15.45 -13.15 4.07
C VAL A 226 14.95 -12.86 5.48
N GLN A 227 15.89 -12.77 6.43
CA GLN A 227 15.60 -12.33 7.79
C GLN A 227 16.06 -10.88 7.96
N LEU A 228 15.14 -10.02 8.37
CA LEU A 228 15.38 -8.62 8.69
C LEU A 228 15.51 -8.43 10.19
N TYR A 229 16.50 -7.64 10.60
CA TYR A 229 16.74 -7.23 11.98
C TYR A 229 16.82 -5.72 12.06
N ASP A 230 16.22 -5.15 13.11
CA ASP A 230 16.38 -3.76 13.44
C ASP A 230 17.81 -3.55 13.97
N GLY A 231 18.58 -2.70 13.29
CA GLY A 231 19.99 -2.48 13.59
C GLY A 231 20.26 -1.81 14.94
N SER A 232 19.24 -1.20 15.56
CA SER A 232 19.37 -0.57 16.88
C SER A 232 19.09 -1.52 18.04
N THR A 233 18.16 -2.46 17.84
CA THR A 233 17.70 -3.39 18.90
C THR A 233 18.19 -4.82 18.70
N GLY A 234 18.58 -5.19 17.48
CA GLY A 234 18.86 -6.57 17.08
C GLY A 234 17.63 -7.47 17.00
N LEU A 235 16.43 -6.95 17.22
CA LEU A 235 15.18 -7.70 17.14
C LEU A 235 14.70 -7.84 15.69
N PRO A 236 13.91 -8.87 15.36
CA PRO A 236 13.30 -8.99 14.03
C PRO A 236 12.45 -7.76 13.68
N VAL A 237 12.56 -7.29 12.44
CA VAL A 237 11.74 -6.17 11.93
C VAL A 237 10.31 -6.65 11.68
N ASP A 238 9.34 -6.15 12.44
CA ASP A 238 7.94 -6.58 12.31
C ASP A 238 6.93 -5.44 12.08
N ASP A 239 7.45 -4.30 11.64
CA ASP A 239 6.71 -3.07 11.41
C ASP A 239 6.78 -2.62 9.94
N VAL A 240 7.13 -3.57 9.06
CA VAL A 240 7.11 -3.37 7.60
C VAL A 240 5.67 -3.21 7.13
N VAL A 241 5.43 -2.16 6.36
CA VAL A 241 4.12 -1.81 5.80
C VAL A 241 4.12 -2.00 4.28
N PRO A 242 2.95 -2.20 3.67
CA PRO A 242 2.86 -2.29 2.22
C PRO A 242 3.38 -1.01 1.56
N HIS A 243 4.32 -1.17 0.64
CA HIS A 243 4.83 -0.18 -0.31
C HIS A 243 4.55 -0.74 -1.70
N HIS A 244 3.84 0.00 -2.55
CA HIS A 244 3.38 -0.48 -3.87
C HIS A 244 2.70 -1.85 -3.82
N ASN A 245 1.70 -1.99 -2.94
CA ASN A 245 0.98 -3.24 -2.71
C ASN A 245 1.89 -4.43 -2.37
N ALA A 246 3.15 -4.28 -1.95
CA ALA A 246 3.95 -5.40 -1.48
C ALA A 246 4.59 -5.07 -0.14
N LEU A 247 4.80 -6.07 0.72
CA LEU A 247 5.58 -5.87 1.94
C LEU A 247 7.10 -5.78 1.65
N MET A 248 7.54 -6.38 0.54
CA MET A 248 8.94 -6.45 0.17
C MET A 248 9.05 -6.53 -1.35
N HIS A 249 9.87 -5.66 -1.95
CA HIS A 249 10.31 -5.83 -3.32
C HIS A 249 11.74 -6.35 -3.31
N THR A 250 11.97 -7.53 -3.88
CA THR A 250 13.31 -8.06 -4.12
C THR A 250 13.58 -8.02 -5.62
N VAL A 251 14.62 -7.29 -5.99
CA VAL A 251 15.06 -7.18 -7.37
C VAL A 251 16.46 -7.76 -7.48
N CYS A 252 16.64 -8.74 -8.34
CA CYS A 252 17.92 -9.39 -8.62
C CYS A 252 18.29 -9.16 -10.08
N ILE A 253 19.46 -8.54 -10.30
CA ILE A 253 20.00 -8.29 -11.64
C ILE A 253 21.30 -9.05 -11.78
N ASP A 254 21.45 -9.81 -12.87
CA ASP A 254 22.68 -10.55 -13.13
C ASP A 254 23.88 -9.61 -13.38
N GLU A 255 25.09 -10.15 -13.30
CA GLU A 255 26.33 -9.37 -13.50
C GLU A 255 26.43 -8.73 -14.88
N ARG A 256 25.71 -9.27 -15.88
CA ARG A 256 25.75 -8.80 -17.27
C ARG A 256 24.60 -7.85 -17.61
N ASN A 257 23.69 -7.60 -16.68
CA ASN A 257 22.44 -6.85 -16.89
C ASN A 257 21.53 -7.44 -17.98
N ASN A 258 21.64 -8.75 -18.23
CA ASN A 258 20.81 -9.48 -19.18
C ASN A 258 19.54 -10.04 -18.52
N ALA A 259 19.57 -10.24 -17.20
CA ALA A 259 18.45 -10.78 -16.43
C ALA A 259 18.00 -9.80 -15.37
N LEU A 260 16.69 -9.53 -15.31
CA LEU A 260 16.02 -8.80 -14.24
C LEU A 260 14.96 -9.73 -13.65
N VAL A 261 15.06 -10.03 -12.36
CA VAL A 261 14.03 -10.75 -11.60
C VAL A 261 13.47 -9.80 -10.56
N HIS A 262 12.16 -9.58 -10.57
CA HIS A 262 11.44 -8.73 -9.62
C HIS A 262 10.35 -9.56 -8.95
N VAL A 263 10.50 -9.79 -7.66
CA VAL A 263 9.69 -10.71 -6.85
C VAL A 263 9.33 -10.09 -5.51
N HIS A 264 8.28 -10.62 -4.89
CA HIS A 264 7.65 -10.14 -3.67
C HIS A 264 7.62 -11.26 -2.63
N PRO A 265 8.74 -11.54 -1.95
CA PRO A 265 8.82 -12.62 -0.97
C PRO A 265 7.71 -12.55 0.09
N ALA A 266 7.13 -13.70 0.42
CA ALA A 266 6.05 -13.81 1.39
C ALA A 266 6.58 -13.72 2.82
N ARG A 267 5.96 -12.88 3.67
CA ARG A 267 6.23 -12.89 5.11
C ARG A 267 5.75 -14.22 5.70
N SER A 268 6.59 -14.87 6.49
CA SER A 268 6.34 -16.18 7.13
C SER A 268 6.43 -16.15 8.65
N ALA A 269 7.11 -15.14 9.20
CA ALA A 269 7.20 -14.84 10.63
C ALA A 269 7.68 -13.38 10.79
N PRO A 270 7.71 -12.83 12.01
CA PRO A 270 8.31 -11.52 12.26
C PRO A 270 9.71 -11.39 11.65
N GLY A 271 9.89 -10.41 10.76
CA GLY A 271 11.11 -10.15 10.00
C GLY A 271 11.53 -11.22 8.99
N LEU A 272 10.83 -12.35 8.88
CA LEU A 272 11.20 -13.45 8.01
C LEU A 272 10.34 -13.49 6.75
N TYR A 273 11.00 -13.34 5.61
CA TYR A 273 10.41 -13.40 4.29
C TYR A 273 10.98 -14.58 3.51
N VAL A 274 10.13 -15.25 2.74
CA VAL A 274 10.48 -16.49 2.03
C VAL A 274 10.03 -16.38 0.58
N LEU A 275 10.94 -16.75 -0.32
CA LEU A 275 10.70 -16.84 -1.75
C LEU A 275 11.03 -18.25 -2.22
N ALA A 276 10.20 -18.86 -3.07
CA ALA A 276 10.57 -20.12 -3.70
C ALA A 276 11.79 -19.94 -4.62
N ARG A 277 12.79 -20.80 -4.50
CA ARG A 277 14.03 -20.71 -5.28
C ARG A 277 13.76 -20.71 -6.79
N ALA A 278 12.71 -21.40 -7.24
CA ALA A 278 12.39 -21.54 -8.66
C ALA A 278 11.97 -20.22 -9.34
N TRP A 279 11.70 -19.15 -8.59
CA TRP A 279 11.50 -17.81 -9.17
C TRP A 279 12.77 -17.21 -9.76
N ILE A 280 13.95 -17.60 -9.26
CA ILE A 280 15.23 -17.06 -9.70
C ILE A 280 15.97 -18.15 -10.48
N PRO A 281 16.20 -17.96 -11.79
CA PRO A 281 16.99 -18.89 -12.60
C PRO A 281 18.41 -19.09 -12.07
N ALA A 282 19.07 -20.17 -12.49
CA ALA A 282 20.46 -20.40 -12.11
C ALA A 282 21.37 -19.28 -12.66
N GLY A 283 22.30 -18.81 -11.83
CA GLY A 283 23.16 -17.67 -12.14
C GLY A 283 23.66 -16.93 -10.90
N THR A 284 24.44 -15.88 -11.11
CA THR A 284 24.92 -14.96 -10.07
C THR A 284 24.25 -13.61 -10.26
N TYR A 285 23.73 -13.06 -9.17
CA TYR A 285 22.92 -11.85 -9.13
C TYR A 285 23.39 -10.93 -8.02
N ALA A 286 23.35 -9.62 -8.27
CA ALA A 286 23.28 -8.65 -7.18
C ALA A 286 21.80 -8.35 -6.94
N CYS A 287 21.36 -8.56 -5.70
CA CYS A 287 19.98 -8.37 -5.30
C CYS A 287 19.86 -7.15 -4.39
N SER A 288 18.76 -6.41 -4.56
CA SER A 288 18.35 -5.29 -3.71
C SER A 288 16.96 -5.58 -3.17
N ILE A 289 16.76 -5.30 -1.89
CA ILE A 289 15.50 -5.46 -1.17
C ILE A 289 15.04 -4.08 -0.73
N GLU A 290 13.90 -3.65 -1.25
CA GLU A 290 13.20 -2.47 -0.79
C GLU A 290 12.06 -2.86 0.16
N THR A 291 12.00 -2.19 1.29
CA THR A 291 10.93 -2.31 2.30
C THR A 291 10.59 -0.93 2.83
N GLU A 292 9.35 -0.74 3.30
CA GLU A 292 8.97 0.47 4.04
C GLU A 292 8.61 0.07 5.46
N ARG A 293 9.18 0.74 6.47
CA ARG A 293 8.76 0.58 7.87
C ARG A 293 7.80 1.70 8.23
N ILE A 294 6.91 1.42 9.18
CA ILE A 294 6.01 2.45 9.71
C ILE A 294 6.79 3.69 10.13
N ASN A 295 6.38 4.86 9.63
CA ASN A 295 6.98 6.16 9.94
C ASN A 295 8.50 6.29 9.64
N SER A 296 9.07 5.43 8.77
CA SER A 296 10.52 5.45 8.48
C SER A 296 10.88 5.56 7.01
N GLY A 297 9.91 5.64 6.10
CA GLY A 297 10.13 5.66 4.65
C GLY A 297 10.81 4.39 4.10
N SER A 298 11.19 4.43 2.83
CA SER A 298 11.81 3.29 2.13
C SER A 298 13.23 3.01 2.65
N ASN A 299 13.52 1.73 2.82
CA ASN A 299 14.80 1.18 3.24
C ASN A 299 15.27 0.18 2.17
N ILE A 300 16.53 0.30 1.77
CA ILE A 300 17.16 -0.60 0.80
C ILE A 300 18.28 -1.38 1.48
N THR A 301 18.26 -2.71 1.33
CA THR A 301 19.36 -3.60 1.69
C THR A 301 19.80 -4.40 0.46
N SER A 302 21.07 -4.77 0.38
CA SER A 302 21.60 -5.46 -0.80
C SER A 302 22.42 -6.67 -0.40
N PHE A 303 22.41 -7.69 -1.27
CA PHE A 303 23.15 -8.93 -1.07
C PHE A 303 23.45 -9.59 -2.42
N ASP A 304 24.54 -10.35 -2.47
CA ASP A 304 24.84 -11.19 -3.63
C ASP A 304 24.18 -12.56 -3.48
N LEU A 305 23.70 -13.09 -4.60
CA LEU A 305 23.00 -14.37 -4.66
C LEU A 305 23.52 -15.21 -5.80
N THR A 306 24.00 -16.42 -5.49
CA THR A 306 24.33 -17.43 -6.50
C THR A 306 23.35 -18.58 -6.42
N ILE A 307 22.56 -18.75 -7.47
CA ILE A 307 21.66 -19.90 -7.62
C ILE A 307 22.41 -21.00 -8.40
N PRO A 308 22.62 -22.19 -7.79
CA PRO A 308 23.36 -23.27 -8.43
C PRO A 308 22.60 -23.82 -9.64
N GLY A 309 23.35 -24.21 -10.66
CA GLY A 309 22.83 -24.80 -11.89
C GLY A 309 23.51 -24.25 -13.14
N THR A 310 23.04 -24.68 -14.30
CA THR A 310 23.50 -24.14 -15.58
C THR A 310 22.91 -22.75 -15.78
N ALA A 311 23.78 -21.73 -15.86
CA ALA A 311 23.35 -20.34 -16.04
C ALA A 311 22.43 -20.19 -17.26
N THR A 312 21.24 -19.62 -17.04
CA THR A 312 20.31 -19.32 -18.13
C THR A 312 20.90 -18.22 -19.01
N ARG A 313 20.84 -18.42 -20.34
CA ARG A 313 21.28 -17.40 -21.30
C ARG A 313 20.13 -16.45 -21.60
N PHE A 314 20.28 -15.19 -21.20
CA PHE A 314 19.34 -14.12 -21.54
C PHE A 314 19.88 -13.27 -22.70
N PRO A 315 19.00 -12.64 -23.50
CA PRO A 315 19.41 -11.65 -24.50
C PRO A 315 20.17 -10.49 -23.84
N SER A 316 21.07 -9.87 -24.60
CA SER A 316 21.70 -8.63 -24.14
C SER A 316 20.64 -7.52 -24.00
N PRO A 317 20.75 -6.65 -22.98
CA PRO A 317 19.85 -5.52 -22.83
C PRO A 317 19.91 -4.60 -24.05
N GLY A 318 18.75 -4.05 -24.41
CA GLY A 318 18.63 -3.04 -25.45
C GLY A 318 19.18 -1.68 -25.02
N SER A 319 19.40 -0.80 -25.99
CA SER A 319 19.73 0.60 -25.74
C SER A 319 18.46 1.46 -25.65
N LEU A 320 18.55 2.59 -24.95
CA LEU A 320 17.52 3.63 -24.97
C LEU A 320 17.22 4.04 -26.42
N ASP A 321 15.97 4.42 -26.70
CA ASP A 321 15.45 4.81 -28.02
C ASP A 321 15.46 3.70 -29.09
N VAL A 322 15.92 2.48 -28.78
CA VAL A 322 15.87 1.33 -29.68
C VAL A 322 14.63 0.48 -29.34
N PRO A 323 13.65 0.34 -30.25
CA PRO A 323 12.47 -0.49 -30.03
C PRO A 323 12.86 -1.95 -29.72
N GLN A 324 12.21 -2.54 -28.72
CA GLN A 324 12.37 -3.94 -28.34
C GLN A 324 11.10 -4.72 -28.67
N ALA A 325 11.25 -5.87 -29.32
CA ALA A 325 10.14 -6.78 -29.61
C ALA A 325 10.07 -7.87 -28.53
N ILE A 326 8.96 -7.94 -27.81
CA ILE A 326 8.73 -8.87 -26.70
C ILE A 326 7.31 -9.43 -26.82
N ASP A 327 7.17 -10.75 -27.02
CA ASP A 327 5.87 -11.44 -27.08
C ASP A 327 4.83 -10.78 -28.03
N GLY A 328 5.31 -10.29 -29.18
CA GLY A 328 4.48 -9.62 -30.19
C GLY A 328 4.12 -8.17 -29.86
N TYR A 329 4.61 -7.64 -28.75
CA TYR A 329 4.60 -6.21 -28.45
C TYR A 329 5.89 -5.56 -28.91
N GLU A 330 5.79 -4.30 -29.28
CA GLU A 330 6.92 -3.41 -29.49
C GLU A 330 6.93 -2.39 -28.34
N VAL A 331 8.04 -2.36 -27.59
CA VAL A 331 8.24 -1.46 -26.46
C VAL A 331 9.30 -0.44 -26.83
N ARG A 332 8.97 0.85 -26.71
CA ARG A 332 9.89 1.97 -26.96
C ARG A 332 10.07 2.77 -25.69
N VAL A 333 11.32 2.96 -25.26
CA VAL A 333 11.66 3.81 -24.10
C VAL A 333 12.38 5.05 -24.63
N GLN A 334 11.82 6.22 -24.35
CA GLN A 334 12.33 7.51 -24.84
C GLN A 334 12.51 8.51 -23.72
N ALA A 335 13.71 9.08 -23.61
CA ALA A 335 13.93 10.24 -22.76
C ALA A 335 13.35 11.50 -23.42
N GLN A 336 12.56 12.26 -22.67
CA GLN A 336 11.93 13.49 -23.17
C GLN A 336 12.91 14.67 -23.26
N GLN A 337 14.07 14.53 -22.60
CA GLN A 337 15.18 15.47 -22.65
C GLN A 337 16.51 14.71 -22.52
N ASN A 338 17.61 15.40 -22.83
CA ASN A 338 18.95 14.86 -22.60
C ASN A 338 19.13 14.50 -21.12
N ILE A 339 19.63 13.29 -20.87
CA ILE A 339 19.92 12.82 -19.51
C ILE A 339 21.18 13.55 -19.01
N VAL A 340 21.02 14.35 -17.95
CA VAL A 340 22.09 15.09 -17.30
C VAL A 340 22.03 14.76 -15.81
N ALA A 341 23.17 14.39 -15.21
CA ALA A 341 23.24 14.00 -13.80
C ALA A 341 22.71 15.10 -12.88
N GLY A 342 21.83 14.73 -11.93
CA GLY A 342 21.23 15.63 -10.96
C GLY A 342 20.10 16.51 -11.53
N VAL A 343 19.71 16.29 -12.79
CA VAL A 343 18.58 16.97 -13.43
C VAL A 343 17.49 15.94 -13.68
N PRO A 344 16.27 16.13 -13.14
CA PRO A 344 15.14 15.25 -13.40
C PRO A 344 14.88 15.07 -14.91
N VAL A 345 14.83 13.80 -15.35
CA VAL A 345 14.45 13.37 -16.69
C VAL A 345 13.13 12.61 -16.67
N SER A 346 12.26 12.89 -17.64
CA SER A 346 11.07 12.08 -17.89
C SER A 346 11.38 11.00 -18.94
N LEU A 347 11.02 9.75 -18.64
CA LEU A 347 11.14 8.61 -19.53
C LEU A 347 9.75 8.12 -19.92
N ASN A 348 9.43 8.11 -21.21
CA ASN A 348 8.17 7.59 -21.73
C ASN A 348 8.38 6.20 -22.31
N VAL A 349 7.62 5.23 -21.81
CA VAL A 349 7.53 3.88 -22.33
C VAL A 349 6.25 3.77 -23.14
N SER A 350 6.37 3.66 -24.46
CA SER A 350 5.24 3.44 -25.37
C SER A 350 5.15 1.97 -25.76
N ILE A 351 3.96 1.40 -25.67
CA ILE A 351 3.72 -0.01 -26.01
C ILE A 351 2.82 -0.08 -27.24
N LEU A 352 3.22 -0.85 -28.24
CA LEU A 352 2.48 -1.08 -29.47
C LEU A 352 2.32 -2.57 -29.73
N ARG A 353 1.32 -2.96 -30.50
CA ARG A 353 1.13 -4.32 -31.00
C ARG A 353 0.69 -4.26 -32.45
N GLY A 354 1.44 -4.91 -33.33
CA GLY A 354 1.17 -4.86 -34.78
C GLY A 354 1.26 -3.45 -35.38
N GLY A 355 2.08 -2.57 -34.79
CA GLY A 355 2.24 -1.17 -35.21
C GLY A 355 1.22 -0.19 -34.61
N GLU A 356 0.17 -0.69 -33.95
CA GLU A 356 -0.87 0.15 -33.34
C GLU A 356 -0.65 0.30 -31.83
N PRO A 357 -0.94 1.48 -31.24
CA PRO A 357 -0.97 1.66 -29.80
C PRO A 357 -1.89 0.65 -29.12
N ILE A 358 -1.41 0.00 -28.06
CA ILE A 358 -2.30 -0.83 -27.25
C ILE A 358 -3.23 0.06 -26.42
N ASP A 359 -4.38 -0.45 -26.03
CA ASP A 359 -5.19 0.20 -25.01
C ASP A 359 -5.38 -0.74 -23.83
N GLY A 360 -5.61 -0.15 -22.67
CA GLY A 360 -5.93 -0.88 -21.46
C GLY A 360 -4.73 -1.54 -20.79
N ILE A 361 -3.82 -0.72 -20.26
CA ILE A 361 -2.76 -1.19 -19.37
C ILE A 361 -3.37 -1.42 -17.98
N GLN A 362 -3.33 -2.68 -17.54
CA GLN A 362 -3.72 -3.04 -16.19
C GLN A 362 -2.59 -2.69 -15.21
N PRO A 363 -2.86 -1.96 -14.12
CA PRO A 363 -1.90 -1.76 -13.04
C PRO A 363 -1.42 -3.08 -12.42
N TRP A 364 -0.11 -3.17 -12.21
CA TRP A 364 0.56 -4.24 -11.47
C TRP A 364 1.18 -3.64 -10.22
N LEU A 365 0.96 -4.25 -9.03
CA LEU A 365 1.41 -3.68 -7.75
C LEU A 365 0.88 -2.24 -7.52
N GLY A 366 -0.36 -2.01 -7.93
CA GLY A 366 -1.04 -0.71 -7.81
C GLY A 366 -0.57 0.37 -8.79
N MET A 367 0.43 0.12 -9.64
CA MET A 367 0.98 1.12 -10.57
C MET A 367 0.97 0.64 -12.03
N ARG A 368 0.93 1.56 -12.99
CA ARG A 368 0.99 1.22 -14.43
C ARG A 368 2.32 0.61 -14.87
N GLY A 369 3.37 0.81 -14.08
CA GLY A 369 4.70 0.29 -14.36
C GLY A 369 5.70 0.64 -13.27
N HIS A 370 6.79 -0.12 -13.28
CA HIS A 370 7.93 -0.01 -12.37
C HIS A 370 9.19 0.06 -13.21
N LEU A 371 10.07 0.99 -12.87
CA LEU A 371 11.37 1.16 -13.51
C LEU A 371 12.44 0.92 -12.45
N ILE A 372 13.31 -0.03 -12.72
CA ILE A 372 14.52 -0.25 -11.91
C ILE A 372 15.68 0.50 -12.55
N VAL A 373 16.36 1.30 -11.76
CA VAL A 373 17.59 2.01 -12.12
C VAL A 373 18.73 1.40 -11.31
N ARG A 374 19.83 1.05 -11.98
CA ARG A 374 21.02 0.50 -11.32
C ARG A 374 22.27 1.08 -11.96
N SER A 375 23.27 1.42 -11.17
CA SER A 375 24.60 1.74 -11.70
C SER A 375 25.32 0.49 -12.21
N THR A 376 26.22 0.65 -13.17
CA THR A 376 26.98 -0.47 -13.75
C THR A 376 27.90 -1.16 -12.73
N ASP A 377 28.31 -0.44 -11.69
CA ASP A 377 29.10 -0.94 -10.55
C ASP A 377 28.23 -1.46 -9.40
N THR A 378 26.91 -1.55 -9.60
CA THR A 378 25.93 -2.15 -8.69
C THR A 378 25.72 -1.44 -7.36
N GLN A 379 26.40 -0.31 -7.12
CA GLN A 379 26.35 0.45 -5.87
C GLN A 379 25.06 1.27 -5.71
N LEU A 380 24.47 1.71 -6.82
CA LEU A 380 23.23 2.49 -6.82
C LEU A 380 22.08 1.62 -7.29
N TYR A 381 20.98 1.68 -6.55
CA TYR A 381 19.71 1.08 -6.86
C TYR A 381 18.61 2.12 -6.68
N GLY A 382 17.70 2.20 -7.65
CA GLY A 382 16.49 3.00 -7.58
C GLY A 382 15.30 2.19 -8.07
N HIS A 383 14.22 2.22 -7.31
CA HIS A 383 12.92 1.69 -7.71
C HIS A 383 11.99 2.88 -7.96
N VAL A 384 11.62 3.08 -9.21
CA VAL A 384 10.89 4.27 -9.67
C VAL A 384 9.51 3.85 -10.16
N HIS A 385 8.49 4.51 -9.66
CA HIS A 385 7.11 4.25 -10.08
C HIS A 385 6.70 5.13 -11.24
N ALA A 386 5.79 4.60 -12.04
CA ALA A 386 5.15 5.39 -13.08
C ALA A 386 4.45 6.62 -12.47
N VAL A 387 4.47 7.74 -13.18
CA VAL A 387 3.69 8.93 -12.84
C VAL A 387 2.21 8.57 -12.86
N GLY A 388 1.51 8.88 -11.78
CA GLY A 388 0.07 8.65 -11.64
C GLY A 388 -0.33 8.39 -10.20
N THR A 389 -1.64 8.25 -9.99
CA THR A 389 -2.17 7.79 -8.71
C THR A 389 -2.03 6.28 -8.60
N MET A 390 -1.67 5.80 -7.42
CA MET A 390 -1.72 4.39 -7.10
C MET A 390 -3.17 3.89 -7.09
N ASP A 391 -3.40 2.74 -7.72
CA ASP A 391 -4.69 2.05 -7.68
C ASP A 391 -4.73 1.09 -6.49
N GLU A 392 -5.45 1.49 -5.46
CA GLU A 392 -5.67 0.70 -4.25
C GLU A 392 -6.85 -0.29 -4.39
N ALA A 393 -7.53 -0.31 -5.54
CA ALA A 393 -8.65 -1.22 -5.75
C ALA A 393 -8.16 -2.68 -5.86
N PHE A 394 -8.89 -3.58 -5.20
CA PHE A 394 -8.59 -5.01 -5.25
C PHE A 394 -8.62 -5.57 -6.66
N GLN A 395 -9.60 -5.18 -7.48
CA GLN A 395 -9.54 -5.38 -8.92
C GLN A 395 -9.10 -4.06 -9.56
N PRO A 396 -7.93 -4.03 -10.21
CA PRO A 396 -7.38 -2.78 -10.69
C PRO A 396 -8.14 -2.36 -11.94
N ALA A 397 -8.46 -1.08 -12.03
CA ALA A 397 -9.14 -0.56 -13.21
C ALA A 397 -8.17 -0.57 -14.40
N ILE A 398 -8.64 -1.08 -15.54
CA ILE A 398 -7.91 -0.96 -16.80
C ILE A 398 -7.75 0.54 -17.10
N GLN A 399 -6.51 1.01 -17.23
CA GLN A 399 -6.23 2.42 -17.49
C GLN A 399 -6.07 2.68 -18.99
N PRO A 400 -6.67 3.77 -19.51
CA PRO A 400 -6.59 4.08 -20.92
C PRO A 400 -5.19 4.51 -21.34
N GLY A 401 -4.89 4.30 -22.62
CA GLY A 401 -3.67 4.73 -23.27
C GLY A 401 -2.51 3.73 -23.18
N ASN A 402 -1.52 3.96 -24.04
CA ASN A 402 -0.42 3.04 -24.31
C ASN A 402 0.93 3.47 -23.72
N THR A 403 0.95 4.59 -23.01
CA THR A 403 2.18 5.23 -22.53
C THR A 403 2.25 5.16 -21.01
N VAL A 404 3.42 4.76 -20.51
CA VAL A 404 3.79 4.79 -19.10
C VAL A 404 4.95 5.77 -18.95
N THR A 405 4.81 6.77 -18.08
CA THR A 405 5.83 7.80 -17.87
C THR A 405 6.51 7.59 -16.53
N PHE A 406 7.83 7.74 -16.47
CA PHE A 406 8.62 7.74 -15.24
C PHE A 406 9.36 9.08 -15.12
N VAL A 407 9.62 9.53 -13.89
CA VAL A 407 10.51 10.68 -13.63
C VAL A 407 11.62 10.22 -12.70
N TYR A 408 12.87 10.46 -13.11
CA TYR A 408 14.07 10.07 -12.35
C TYR A 408 15.10 11.20 -12.41
N ALA A 409 15.91 11.40 -11.36
CA ALA A 409 16.84 12.53 -11.24
C ALA A 409 18.27 12.09 -10.93
#